data_AF-A0A2V8GUK9-F1
#
_entry.id   AF-A0A2V8GUK9-F1
#
_cell.length_a   1.000
_cell.length_b   1.000
_cell.length_c   1.000
_cell.angle_alpha   90.00
_cell.angle_beta   90.00
_cell.angle_gamma   90.00
#
_symmetry.space_group_name_H-M   'P 1'
#
loop_
_entity.id
_entity.type
_entity.pdbx_description
1 polymer ?
#
loop_
_entity_poly.entity_id
_entity_poly.type
_entity_poly.pdbx_seq_one_letter_code
_entity_poly.pdbx_strand_id
1 'polypeptide(L)' 'IERYRRTSYGTLEAELTITDPKIFTRPWTTKGKVELRPNAELWEYFCVPSESDEYNKRLIEAARQSK' A
#
# COMPACT_ATOMS: atom_id res chain seq x y z
N ILE A 1 -10.62 -12.34 6.54
CA ILE A 1 -11.48 -11.86 7.66
C ILE A 1 -10.88 -10.56 8.15
N GLU A 2 -11.70 -9.53 8.30
CA GLU A 2 -11.26 -8.23 8.81
C GLU A 2 -11.97 -7.92 10.13
N ARG A 3 -11.21 -7.44 11.12
CA ARG A 3 -11.73 -7.04 12.43
C ARG A 3 -11.20 -5.66 12.78
N TYR A 4 -12.12 -4.76 13.09
CA TYR A 4 -11.81 -3.38 13.46
C TYR A 4 -12.23 -3.10 14.89
N ARG A 5 -11.33 -2.49 15.67
CA ARG A 5 -11.59 -2.10 17.06
C ARG A 5 -11.09 -0.69 17.31
N ARG A 6 -12.01 0.24 17.59
CA ARG A 6 -11.64 1.60 18.02
C ARG A 6 -11.24 1.58 19.49
N THR A 7 -9.97 1.83 19.78
CA THR A 7 -9.42 1.73 21.14
C THR A 7 -9.48 3.06 21.89
N SER A 8 -9.48 4.17 21.15
CA SER A 8 -9.67 5.53 21.63
C SER A 8 -10.27 6.39 20.53
N TYR A 9 -10.62 7.66 20.82
CA TYR A 9 -11.15 8.56 19.80
C TYR A 9 -10.24 8.68 18.56
N GLY A 10 -8.92 8.68 18.75
CA GLY A 10 -7.94 8.88 17.69
C GLY A 10 -7.22 7.62 17.19
N THR A 11 -7.60 6.43 17.66
CA THR A 11 -6.88 5.17 17.33
C THR A 11 -7.83 4.04 16.98
N LEU A 12 -7.57 3.42 15.83
CA LEU A 12 -8.24 2.23 15.34
C LEU A 12 -7.21 1.10 15.21
N GLU A 13 -7.51 -0.05 15.79
CA GLU A 13 -6.81 -1.31 15.49
C GLU A 13 -7.54 -2.04 14.38
N ALA A 14 -6.81 -2.43 13.34
CA ALA A 14 -7.30 -3.24 12.23
C ALA A 14 -6.53 -4.56 12.21
N GLU A 15 -7.25 -5.68 12.25
CA GLU A 15 -6.70 -7.02 12.12
C GLU A 15 -7.21 -7.64 10.82
N LEU A 16 -6.29 -8.19 10.02
CA LEU A 16 -6.58 -8.85 8.75
C LEU A 16 -6.05 -10.27 8.80
N THR A 17 -6.92 -11.24 8.58
CA THR A 17 -6.56 -12.64 8.31
C THR A 17 -6.75 -12.94 6.83
N ILE A 18 -5.65 -13.31 6.16
CA ILE A 18 -5.60 -13.74 4.77
C ILE A 18 -5.61 -15.27 4.72
N THR A 19 -6.56 -15.82 3.97
CA THR A 19 -6.70 -17.25 3.73
C THR A 19 -6.64 -17.49 2.24
N ASP A 20 -5.46 -17.82 1.72
CA ASP A 20 -5.24 -18.21 0.33
C ASP A 20 -4.35 -19.48 0.30
N PRO A 21 -4.94 -20.66 0.09
CA PRO A 21 -4.21 -21.93 0.09
C PRO A 21 -3.37 -22.16 -1.17
N LYS A 22 -3.54 -21.35 -2.22
CA LYS A 22 -2.74 -21.45 -3.45
C LYS A 22 -1.39 -20.76 -3.28
N ILE A 23 -1.34 -19.69 -2.50
CA ILE A 23 -0.16 -18.86 -2.32
C ILE A 23 0.50 -19.06 -0.94
N PHE A 24 -0.28 -19.22 0.12
CA PHE A 24 0.22 -19.34 1.49
C PHE A 24 0.05 -20.75 2.04
N THR A 25 1.06 -21.22 2.79
CA THR A 25 1.05 -22.56 3.42
C THR A 25 0.09 -22.68 4.60
N ARG A 26 -0.40 -21.56 5.14
CA ARG A 26 -1.38 -21.48 6.21
C ARG A 26 -2.02 -20.09 6.24
N PRO A 27 -3.18 -19.90 6.88
CA PRO A 27 -3.72 -18.57 7.13
C PRO A 27 -2.69 -17.67 7.83
N TRP A 28 -2.58 -16.44 7.36
CA TRP A 28 -1.70 -15.42 7.93
C TRP A 28 -2.55 -14.29 8.50
N THR A 29 -2.22 -13.86 9.72
CA THR A 29 -2.91 -12.76 10.39
C THR A 29 -1.93 -11.63 10.70
N THR A 30 -2.31 -10.40 10.38
CA THR A 30 -1.55 -9.19 10.65
C THR A 30 -2.41 -8.15 11.37
N LYS A 31 -1.76 -7.26 12.12
CA LYS A 31 -2.40 -6.16 12.85
C LYS A 31 -1.76 -4.84 12.49
N GLY A 32 -2.58 -3.84 12.21
CA GLY A 32 -2.19 -2.47 11.98
C GLY A 32 -2.86 -1.53 12.97
N LYS A 33 -2.16 -0.44 13.30
CA LYS A 33 -2.73 0.72 14.00
C LYS A 33 -2.96 1.82 12.99
N VAL A 34 -4.18 2.32 12.93
CA VAL A 34 -4.57 3.48 12.12
C VAL A 34 -4.81 4.65 13.06
N GLU A 35 -4.20 5.78 12.74
CA GLU A 35 -4.32 7.02 13.51
C GLU A 35 -5.28 7.97 12.82
N LEU A 36 -6.14 8.63 13.61
CA LEU A 36 -6.99 9.69 13.10
C LEU A 36 -6.13 10.90 12.70
N ARG A 37 -6.23 11.30 11.44
CA ARG A 37 -5.54 12.48 10.90
C ARG A 37 -6.57 13.42 10.28
N PRO A 38 -7.09 14.40 11.04
CA PRO A 38 -8.06 15.37 10.52
C PRO A 38 -7.47 16.14 9.33
N ASN A 39 -8.29 16.40 8.32
CA ASN A 39 -7.91 17.07 7.07
C ASN A 39 -6.82 16.35 6.26
N ALA A 40 -6.47 15.10 6.61
CA ALA A 40 -5.63 14.29 5.75
C ALA A 40 -6.44 13.81 4.55
N GLU A 41 -5.87 13.98 3.36
CA GLU A 41 -6.40 13.39 2.14
C GLU A 41 -5.86 11.96 1.99
N LEU A 42 -6.68 11.08 1.42
CA LEU A 42 -6.22 9.77 1.00
C LEU A 42 -5.32 9.97 -0.21
N TRP A 43 -4.04 9.59 -0.09
CA TRP A 43 -3.14 9.57 -1.24
C TRP A 43 -3.62 8.53 -2.23
N GLU A 44 -4.03 9.00 -3.40
CA GLU A 44 -4.31 8.14 -4.54
C GLU A 44 -3.08 8.11 -5.44
N TYR A 45 -2.57 6.91 -5.71
CA TYR A 45 -1.56 6.74 -6.75
C TYR A 45 -2.26 6.73 -8.10
N PHE A 46 -2.22 7.85 -8.81
CA PHE A 46 -2.71 7.90 -10.18
C PHE A 46 -1.75 7.14 -11.09
N CYS A 47 -2.27 6.16 -11.83
CA CYS A 47 -1.52 5.62 -12.96
C CYS A 47 -1.54 6.68 -14.06
N VAL A 48 -0.44 7.42 -14.21
CA VAL A 48 -0.25 8.43 -15.25
C VAL A 48 0.78 7.90 -16.24
N PRO A 49 0.37 7.25 -17.35
CA PRO A 49 1.30 6.64 -18.30
C PRO A 49 2.31 7.64 -18.86
N SER A 50 1.91 8.89 -19.08
CA SER A 50 2.81 9.93 -19.58
C SER A 50 3.97 10.25 -18.63
N GLU A 51 3.73 10.26 -17.32
CA GLU A 51 4.79 10.47 -16.32
C GLU A 51 5.73 9.27 -16.24
N SER A 52 5.17 8.05 -16.36
CA SER A 52 5.95 6.81 -16.40
C SER A 52 6.83 6.74 -17.65
N ASP A 53 6.31 7.14 -18.81
CA ASP A 53 7.05 7.20 -20.07
C ASP A 53 8.18 8.24 -20.02
N GLU A 54 7.91 9.41 -19.44
CA GLU A 54 8.94 10.44 -19.24
C GLU A 54 10.05 9.96 -18.29
N TYR A 55 9.68 9.35 -17.16
CA TYR A 55 10.62 8.72 -16.24
C TYR A 55 11.51 7.68 -16.93
N ASN A 56 10.89 6.80 -17.73
CA ASN A 56 11.60 5.76 -18.47
C ASN A 56 12.62 6.34 -19.46
N LYS A 57 12.24 7.36 -20.24
CA LYS A 57 13.15 8.04 -21.16
C LYS A 57 14.32 8.70 -20.44
N ARG A 58 14.02 9.45 -19.36
CA ARG A 58 15.04 10.26 -18.68
C ARG A 58 16.06 9.41 -17.92
N LEU A 59 15.60 8.35 -17.25
CA LEU A 59 16.41 7.63 -16.27
C LEU A 59 16.76 6.22 -16.72
N ILE A 60 15.78 5.47 -17.23
CA ILE A 60 15.97 4.05 -17.56
C ILE A 60 16.71 3.89 -18.90
N GLU A 61 16.32 4.63 -19.93
CA GLU A 61 16.99 4.59 -21.24
C GLU A 61 18.40 5.18 -21.17
N ALA A 62 18.57 6.31 -20.48
CA ALA A 62 19.89 6.90 -20.23
C ALA A 62 20.82 5.91 -19.51
N ALA A 63 20.34 5.22 -18.47
CA ALA A 63 21.12 4.20 -17.75
C ALA A 63 21.48 2.98 -18.62
N ARG A 64 20.62 2.61 -19.58
CA ARG A 64 20.91 1.53 -20.55
C ARG A 64 21.98 1.93 -21.56
N GLN A 65 22.03 3.19 -21.97
CA GLN A 65 23.00 3.71 -22.94
C GLN A 65 24.38 3.98 -22.32
N SER A 66 24.46 4.13 -20.99
CA SER A 66 25.71 4.28 -20.25
C SER A 66 26.44 2.95 -19.95
N LYS A 67 25.98 1.84 -20.52
CA LYS A 67 26.57 0.51 -20.43
C LYS A 67 27.09 0.07 -21.80
#